data_AF-A0A6C0B9N3-F1
#
_entry.id   AF-A0A6C0B9N3-F1
#
_cell.length_a   1.000
_cell.length_b   1.000
_cell.length_c   1.000
_cell.angle_alpha   90.00
_cell.angle_beta   90.00
_cell.angle_gamma   90.00
#
_symmetry.space_group_name_H-M   'P 1'
#
loop_
_entity.id
_entity.type
_entity.pdbx_description
1 polymer ?
#
loop_
_entity_poly.entity_id
_entity_poly.type
_entity_poly.pdbx_seq_one_letter_code
_entity_poly.pdbx_strand_id
1 'polypeptide(L)'
;MTEDKKINLKKKVKELEHKIKQLEEVTVGKSIIKNIWTWITILIAIYCITPNQYGKGILTYFILFFSSYYLHIESHKVDTIFTVLHRYHHDHTNLFSNLIQYSLELSIPTIFLIIYYISGTILLDKWIILFSTLFYSTIHNINYGYLHVNNVHTLHHEHVMTNIGPDLCDIIFGTKHPDDTIENTNHYIPNVIIITIGILWLKHMCLYEPFNTLFFKYGCYFLLSCFLCCLFSSIFLFYR
;
A
#
# COMPACT_ATOMS: atom_id res chain seq x y z
N MET A 1 -43.35 -24.24 14.87
CA MET A 1 -41.99 -24.10 14.31
C MET A 1 -41.35 -25.47 14.31
N THR A 2 -40.95 -26.00 13.16
CA THR A 2 -40.39 -27.35 13.01
C THR A 2 -39.04 -27.49 13.73
N GLU A 3 -38.69 -28.70 14.15
CA GLU A 3 -37.43 -29.04 14.82
C GLU A 3 -36.21 -28.57 14.01
N ASP A 4 -36.25 -28.78 12.69
CA ASP A 4 -35.21 -28.33 11.75
C ASP A 4 -35.02 -26.81 11.76
N LYS A 5 -36.11 -26.05 11.90
CA LYS A 5 -36.06 -24.59 11.96
C LYS A 5 -35.42 -24.12 13.28
N LYS A 6 -35.58 -24.85 14.40
CA LYS A 6 -34.88 -24.59 15.66
C LYS A 6 -33.39 -24.90 15.57
N ILE A 7 -33.01 -26.02 14.94
CA ILE A 7 -31.60 -26.42 14.76
C ILE A 7 -30.88 -25.38 13.89
N ASN A 8 -31.48 -24.98 12.77
CA ASN A 8 -30.91 -23.98 11.87
C ASN A 8 -30.75 -22.61 12.56
N LEU A 9 -31.73 -22.20 13.37
CA LEU A 9 -31.65 -20.94 14.13
C LEU A 9 -30.52 -20.98 15.17
N LYS A 10 -30.37 -22.09 15.92
CA LYS A 10 -29.27 -22.24 16.89
C LYS A 10 -27.89 -22.18 16.23
N LYS A 11 -27.73 -22.78 15.05
CA LYS A 11 -26.49 -22.71 14.28
C LYS A 11 -26.18 -21.27 13.88
N LYS A 12 -27.17 -20.54 13.35
CA LYS A 12 -27.04 -19.12 13.01
C LYS A 12 -26.66 -18.24 14.20
N VAL A 13 -27.29 -18.46 15.36
CA VAL A 13 -26.97 -17.70 16.58
C VAL A 13 -25.52 -17.94 17.00
N LYS A 14 -25.05 -19.20 16.98
CA LYS A 14 -23.67 -19.52 17.35
C LYS A 14 -22.63 -18.94 16.37
N GLU A 15 -22.96 -18.92 15.07
CA GLU A 15 -22.13 -18.26 14.05
C GLU A 15 -22.08 -16.74 14.27
N LEU A 16 -23.20 -16.11 14.63
CA LEU A 16 -23.27 -14.69 14.95
C LEU A 16 -22.50 -14.34 16.22
N GLU A 17 -22.63 -15.13 17.29
CA GLU A 17 -21.87 -14.95 18.54
C GLU A 17 -20.36 -15.04 18.29
N HIS A 18 -19.94 -15.98 17.43
CA HIS A 18 -18.54 -16.09 17.03
C HIS A 18 -18.07 -14.87 16.24
N LYS A 19 -18.86 -14.38 15.28
CA LYS A 19 -18.56 -13.17 14.51
C LYS A 19 -18.47 -11.93 15.42
N ILE A 20 -19.42 -11.75 16.34
CA ILE A 20 -19.44 -10.63 17.29
C ILE A 20 -18.18 -10.64 18.14
N LYS A 21 -17.79 -11.81 18.67
CA LYS A 21 -16.58 -11.94 19.47
C LYS A 21 -15.32 -11.61 18.67
N GLN A 22 -15.24 -12.03 17.40
CA GLN A 22 -14.12 -11.68 16.52
C GLN A 22 -14.05 -10.18 16.22
N LEU A 23 -15.19 -9.50 16.12
CA LEU A 23 -15.28 -8.05 15.89
C LEU A 23 -14.91 -7.24 17.13
N GLU A 24 -15.30 -7.68 18.34
CA GLU A 24 -14.85 -7.10 19.61
C GLU A 24 -13.33 -7.25 19.83
N GLU A 25 -12.67 -8.11 19.04
CA GLU A 25 -11.23 -8.33 19.10
C GLU A 25 -10.40 -7.44 18.17
N VAL A 26 -11.01 -6.59 17.34
CA VAL A 26 -10.29 -5.70 16.42
C VAL A 26 -9.89 -4.42 17.16
N THR A 27 -8.67 -4.39 17.69
CA THR A 27 -8.10 -3.18 18.31
C THR A 27 -6.69 -2.90 17.80
N VAL A 28 -6.29 -1.62 17.85
CA VAL A 28 -4.94 -1.17 17.47
C VAL A 28 -3.85 -1.97 18.19
N GLY A 29 -3.98 -2.14 19.51
CA GLY A 29 -3.00 -2.87 20.30
C GLY A 29 -2.86 -4.34 19.89
N LYS A 30 -3.98 -5.01 19.62
CA LYS A 30 -3.97 -6.39 19.12
C LYS A 30 -3.37 -6.50 17.72
N SER A 31 -3.62 -5.52 16.84
CA SER A 31 -3.01 -5.49 15.50
C SER A 31 -1.50 -5.32 15.57
N ILE A 32 -1.00 -4.41 16.42
CA ILE A 32 0.44 -4.24 16.66
C ILE A 32 1.06 -5.53 17.20
N ILE A 33 0.45 -6.18 18.20
CA ILE A 33 0.97 -7.42 18.79
C ILE A 33 0.99 -8.55 17.75
N LYS A 34 -0.10 -8.75 17.02
CA LYS A 34 -0.21 -9.80 16.00
C LYS A 34 0.85 -9.65 14.91
N ASN A 35 1.16 -8.40 14.55
CA ASN A 35 2.05 -8.06 13.44
C ASN A 35 3.42 -7.53 13.90
N ILE A 36 3.83 -7.82 15.13
CA ILE A 36 5.06 -7.25 15.73
C ILE A 36 6.32 -7.57 14.93
N TRP A 37 6.40 -8.76 14.32
CA TRP A 37 7.55 -9.16 13.51
C TRP A 37 7.66 -8.37 12.22
N THR A 38 6.53 -8.06 11.59
CA THR A 38 6.50 -7.16 10.43
C THR A 38 7.01 -5.77 10.81
N TRP A 39 6.52 -5.21 11.93
CA TRP A 39 6.96 -3.91 12.42
C TRP A 39 8.45 -3.88 12.76
N ILE A 40 8.96 -4.89 13.47
CA ILE A 40 10.40 -5.01 13.77
C ILE A 40 11.21 -5.08 12.47
N THR A 41 10.77 -5.87 11.50
CA THR A 41 11.47 -6.01 10.21
C THR A 41 11.52 -4.67 9.46
N ILE A 42 10.42 -3.92 9.44
CA ILE A 42 10.36 -2.58 8.82
C ILE A 42 11.29 -1.61 9.56
N LEU A 43 11.29 -1.61 10.89
CA LEU A 43 12.16 -0.73 11.68
C LEU A 43 13.65 -1.04 11.48
N ILE A 44 14.01 -2.32 11.36
CA ILE A 44 15.37 -2.76 11.02
C ILE A 44 15.73 -2.33 9.59
N ALA A 45 14.82 -2.52 8.63
CA ALA A 45 15.03 -2.08 7.25
C ALA A 45 15.31 -0.58 7.16
N ILE A 46 14.51 0.25 7.85
CA ILE A 46 14.71 1.70 7.93
C ILE A 46 16.08 2.01 8.54
N TYR A 47 16.48 1.33 9.63
CA TYR A 47 17.78 1.53 10.26
C TYR A 47 18.93 1.21 9.30
N CYS A 48 18.86 0.08 8.59
CA CYS A 48 19.85 -0.30 7.59
C CYS A 48 19.93 0.70 6.43
N ILE A 49 18.80 1.21 5.97
CA ILE A 49 18.76 2.17 4.85
C ILE A 49 19.24 3.55 5.29
N THR A 50 18.92 4.03 6.49
CA THR A 50 19.24 5.40 6.95
C THR A 50 19.94 5.43 8.32
N PRO A 51 21.11 4.77 8.51
CA PRO A 51 21.71 4.60 9.84
C PRO A 51 22.03 5.94 10.53
N ASN A 52 22.51 6.93 9.77
CA ASN A 52 22.86 8.26 10.29
C ASN A 52 21.66 9.21 10.42
N GLN A 53 20.49 8.84 9.91
CA GLN A 53 19.28 9.67 9.89
C GLN A 53 18.05 8.83 10.24
N TYR A 54 18.19 7.92 11.21
CA TYR A 54 17.17 6.92 11.51
C TYR A 54 15.81 7.54 11.85
N GLY A 55 15.80 8.59 12.68
CA GLY A 55 14.58 9.33 13.02
C GLY A 55 13.89 9.97 11.80
N LYS A 56 14.66 10.54 10.87
CA LYS A 56 14.12 11.07 9.60
C LYS A 56 13.52 9.96 8.75
N GLY A 57 14.15 8.79 8.74
CA GLY A 57 13.64 7.62 8.04
C GLY A 57 12.31 7.11 8.60
N ILE A 58 12.21 6.97 9.93
CA ILE A 58 10.96 6.62 10.62
C ILE A 58 9.85 7.62 10.28
N LEU A 59 10.14 8.92 10.43
CA LEU A 59 9.17 9.98 10.15
C LEU A 59 8.69 9.91 8.69
N THR A 60 9.61 9.73 7.75
CA THR A 60 9.28 9.61 6.32
C THR A 60 8.38 8.41 6.06
N TYR A 61 8.71 7.25 6.62
CA TYR A 61 7.91 6.04 6.44
C TYR A 61 6.48 6.24 6.95
N PHE A 62 6.30 6.77 8.16
CA PHE A 62 4.96 6.97 8.72
C PHE A 62 4.14 8.04 7.98
N ILE A 63 4.78 9.12 7.52
CA ILE A 63 4.09 10.10 6.66
C ILE A 63 3.55 9.40 5.42
N LEU A 64 4.37 8.61 4.73
CA LEU A 64 3.94 7.91 3.51
C LEU A 64 2.91 6.81 3.80
N PHE A 65 3.04 6.10 4.91
CA PHE A 65 2.11 5.06 5.35
C PHE A 65 0.69 5.60 5.60
N PHE A 66 0.57 6.76 6.25
CA PHE A 66 -0.72 7.41 6.42
C PHE A 66 -1.18 8.09 5.13
N SER A 67 -0.27 8.70 4.36
CA SER A 67 -0.61 9.30 3.06
C SER A 67 -1.16 8.27 2.08
N SER A 68 -0.66 7.02 2.05
CA SER A 68 -1.21 6.01 1.15
C SER A 68 -2.67 5.69 1.47
N TYR A 69 -3.03 5.60 2.76
CA TYR A 69 -4.43 5.48 3.17
C TYR A 69 -5.27 6.67 2.70
N TYR A 70 -4.80 7.90 2.95
CA TYR A 70 -5.53 9.11 2.55
C TYR A 70 -5.67 9.28 1.04
N LEU A 71 -4.63 8.97 0.26
CA LEU A 71 -4.70 9.04 -1.20
C LEU A 71 -5.66 7.99 -1.76
N HIS A 72 -5.68 6.80 -1.15
CA HIS A 72 -6.58 5.73 -1.58
C HIS A 72 -8.05 6.01 -1.23
N ILE A 73 -8.35 6.56 -0.06
CA ILE A 73 -9.74 6.96 0.25
C ILE A 73 -10.21 8.08 -0.69
N GLU A 74 -9.35 9.04 -1.02
CA GLU A 74 -9.72 10.12 -1.94
C GLU A 74 -9.91 9.60 -3.38
N SER A 75 -9.18 8.56 -3.79
CA SER A 75 -9.37 7.95 -5.12
C SER A 75 -10.70 7.23 -5.30
N HIS A 76 -11.37 6.88 -4.19
CA HIS A 76 -12.73 6.34 -4.19
C HIS A 76 -13.81 7.41 -4.05
N LYS A 77 -13.51 8.56 -3.43
CA LYS A 77 -14.49 9.63 -3.17
C LYS A 77 -14.69 10.60 -4.31
N VAL A 78 -13.63 10.92 -5.04
CA VAL A 78 -13.65 12.00 -6.02
C VAL A 78 -13.51 11.43 -7.41
N ASP A 79 -14.39 11.87 -8.31
CA ASP A 79 -14.34 11.48 -9.71
C ASP A 79 -13.54 12.48 -10.55
N THR A 80 -12.27 12.17 -10.76
CA THR A 80 -11.33 12.98 -11.54
C THR A 80 -10.51 12.14 -12.51
N ILE A 81 -9.82 12.85 -13.41
CA ILE A 81 -8.81 12.27 -14.28
C ILE A 81 -7.71 11.52 -13.50
N PHE A 82 -7.36 11.91 -12.26
CA PHE A 82 -6.31 11.21 -11.52
C PHE A 82 -6.80 9.94 -10.81
N THR A 83 -8.10 9.81 -10.61
CA THR A 83 -8.73 8.71 -9.86
C THR A 83 -9.35 7.65 -10.75
N VAL A 84 -9.56 7.97 -12.04
CA VAL A 84 -10.24 7.06 -12.99
C VAL A 84 -9.47 5.77 -13.23
N LEU A 85 -8.14 5.80 -13.18
CA LEU A 85 -7.31 4.59 -13.30
C LEU A 85 -7.53 3.63 -12.14
N HIS A 86 -7.58 4.18 -10.93
CA HIS A 86 -7.82 3.40 -9.72
C HIS A 86 -9.20 2.74 -9.76
N ARG A 87 -10.24 3.48 -10.15
CA ARG A 87 -11.58 2.87 -10.34
C ARG A 87 -11.61 1.85 -11.46
N TYR A 88 -10.95 2.12 -12.58
CA TYR A 88 -10.82 1.14 -13.66
C TYR A 88 -10.20 -0.16 -13.14
N HIS A 89 -9.24 -0.08 -12.22
CA HIS A 89 -8.64 -1.24 -11.58
C HIS A 89 -9.64 -2.02 -10.71
N HIS A 90 -10.53 -1.34 -10.00
CA HIS A 90 -11.63 -1.96 -9.25
C HIS A 90 -12.63 -2.70 -10.15
N ASP A 91 -12.94 -2.11 -11.31
CA ASP A 91 -13.94 -2.66 -12.22
C ASP A 91 -13.40 -3.80 -13.12
N HIS A 92 -12.08 -3.99 -13.18
CA HIS A 92 -11.45 -4.90 -14.15
C HIS A 92 -10.26 -5.66 -13.55
N THR A 93 -10.23 -6.97 -13.79
CA THR A 93 -9.14 -7.87 -13.36
C THR A 93 -8.14 -8.21 -14.48
N ASN A 94 -8.19 -7.48 -15.60
CA ASN A 94 -7.35 -7.76 -16.77
C ASN A 94 -5.91 -7.22 -16.63
N LEU A 95 -5.01 -7.69 -17.50
CA LEU A 95 -3.60 -7.29 -17.48
C LEU A 95 -3.41 -5.77 -17.59
N PHE A 96 -4.23 -5.09 -18.40
CA PHE A 96 -4.14 -3.64 -18.58
C PHE A 96 -4.46 -2.88 -17.28
N SER A 97 -5.53 -3.27 -16.58
CA SER A 97 -5.89 -2.75 -15.25
C SER A 97 -4.72 -2.89 -14.26
N ASN A 98 -4.12 -4.08 -14.17
CA ASN A 98 -3.00 -4.31 -13.25
C ASN A 98 -1.77 -3.48 -13.64
N LEU A 99 -1.41 -3.42 -14.93
CA LEU A 99 -0.25 -2.66 -15.40
C LEU A 99 -0.42 -1.15 -15.17
N ILE A 100 -1.62 -0.62 -15.36
CA ILE A 100 -1.87 0.81 -15.13
C ILE A 100 -1.90 1.14 -13.63
N GLN A 101 -2.39 0.22 -12.78
CA GLN A 101 -2.31 0.34 -11.33
C GLN A 101 -0.86 0.37 -10.83
N TYR A 102 -0.01 -0.56 -11.29
CA TYR A 102 1.44 -0.52 -11.04
C TYR A 102 2.06 0.81 -11.46
N SER A 103 1.72 1.27 -12.67
CA SER A 103 2.27 2.51 -13.22
C SER A 103 1.83 3.73 -12.41
N LEU A 104 0.57 3.74 -11.95
CA LEU A 104 0.01 4.80 -11.11
C LEU A 104 0.80 4.91 -9.80
N GLU A 105 0.99 3.80 -9.10
CA GLU A 105 1.69 3.80 -7.82
C GLU A 105 3.17 4.15 -7.94
N LEU A 106 3.84 3.63 -8.97
CA LEU A 106 5.21 4.01 -9.28
C LEU A 106 5.35 5.48 -9.69
N SER A 107 4.27 6.13 -10.13
CA SER A 107 4.29 7.55 -10.49
C SER A 107 4.15 8.48 -9.28
N ILE A 108 3.58 8.04 -8.16
CA ILE A 108 3.37 8.85 -6.95
C ILE A 108 4.65 9.55 -6.46
N PRO A 109 5.83 8.89 -6.44
CA PRO A 109 7.08 9.55 -6.03
C PRO A 109 7.49 10.76 -6.87
N THR A 110 6.97 10.90 -8.09
CA THR A 110 7.24 12.05 -8.96
C THR A 110 6.83 13.37 -8.29
N ILE A 111 5.82 13.36 -7.42
CA ILE A 111 5.42 14.54 -6.64
C ILE A 111 6.57 15.01 -5.75
N PHE A 112 7.29 14.09 -5.09
CA PHE A 112 8.43 14.46 -4.25
C PHE A 112 9.63 14.97 -5.06
N LEU A 113 9.80 14.51 -6.30
CA LEU A 113 10.79 15.07 -7.23
C LEU A 113 10.45 16.51 -7.62
N ILE A 114 9.18 16.80 -7.88
CA ILE A 114 8.71 18.16 -8.18
C ILE A 114 8.94 19.08 -6.97
N ILE A 115 8.58 18.63 -5.76
CA ILE A 115 8.82 19.38 -4.51
C ILE A 115 10.31 19.64 -4.33
N TYR A 116 11.17 18.65 -4.58
CA TYR A 116 12.63 18.82 -4.52
C TYR A 116 13.11 19.90 -5.48
N TYR A 117 12.65 19.85 -6.74
CA TYR A 117 13.06 20.81 -7.77
C TYR A 117 12.66 22.25 -7.42
N ILE A 118 11.48 22.44 -6.83
CA ILE A 118 10.97 23.76 -6.43
C ILE A 118 11.66 24.28 -5.16
N SER A 119 11.80 23.43 -4.14
CA SER A 119 12.24 23.85 -2.80
C SER A 119 13.75 23.73 -2.58
N GLY A 120 14.48 23.05 -3.46
CA GLY A 120 15.91 22.76 -3.31
C GLY A 120 16.24 21.77 -2.18
N THR A 121 15.22 21.18 -1.52
CA THR A 121 15.40 20.25 -0.41
C THR A 121 14.34 19.15 -0.42
N ILE A 122 14.67 17.98 0.11
CA ILE A 122 13.68 16.94 0.41
C ILE A 122 13.58 16.85 1.93
N LEU A 123 12.46 17.35 2.47
CA LEU A 123 12.13 17.23 3.88
C LEU A 123 12.08 15.76 4.33
N LEU A 124 11.72 14.87 3.40
CA LEU A 124 11.66 13.42 3.56
C LEU A 124 12.95 12.73 3.11
N ASP A 125 13.21 11.52 3.59
CA ASP A 125 14.33 10.70 3.12
C ASP A 125 13.99 10.02 1.79
N LYS A 126 14.77 10.33 0.74
CA LYS A 126 14.55 9.81 -0.62
C LYS A 126 14.64 8.29 -0.73
N TRP A 127 15.48 7.64 0.07
CA TRP A 127 15.62 6.19 0.06
C TRP A 127 14.43 5.52 0.74
N ILE A 128 13.88 6.15 1.78
CA ILE A 128 12.65 5.68 2.42
C ILE A 128 11.41 5.94 1.54
N ILE A 129 11.39 7.03 0.74
CA ILE A 129 10.36 7.20 -0.30
C ILE A 129 10.40 6.03 -1.29
N LEU A 130 11.58 5.70 -1.82
CA LEU A 130 11.73 4.57 -2.73
C LEU A 130 11.33 3.24 -2.08
N PHE A 131 11.78 3.00 -0.84
CA PHE A 131 11.39 1.83 -0.04
C PHE A 131 9.88 1.72 0.08
N SER A 132 9.20 2.79 0.50
CA SER A 132 7.76 2.78 0.76
C SER A 132 6.95 2.58 -0.52
N THR A 133 7.43 3.14 -1.64
CA THR A 133 6.79 2.96 -2.96
C THR A 133 6.87 1.52 -3.41
N LEU A 134 8.06 0.93 -3.43
CA LEU A 134 8.26 -0.46 -3.81
C LEU A 134 7.52 -1.41 -2.86
N PHE A 135 7.53 -1.08 -1.57
CA PHE A 135 6.85 -1.87 -0.56
C PHE A 135 5.35 -1.89 -0.80
N TYR A 136 4.71 -0.72 -0.90
CA TYR A 136 3.28 -0.62 -1.19
C TYR A 136 2.92 -1.34 -2.50
N SER A 137 3.64 -1.07 -3.58
CA SER A 137 3.31 -1.63 -4.88
C SER A 137 3.46 -3.14 -4.96
N THR A 138 4.48 -3.70 -4.31
CA THR A 138 4.63 -5.16 -4.28
C THR A 138 3.58 -5.83 -3.40
N ILE A 139 3.22 -5.26 -2.25
CA ILE A 139 2.12 -5.81 -1.44
C ILE A 139 0.81 -5.77 -2.21
N HIS A 140 0.45 -4.62 -2.77
CA HIS A 140 -0.82 -4.46 -3.44
C HIS A 140 -0.95 -5.36 -4.67
N ASN A 141 0.03 -5.33 -5.56
CA ASN A 141 -0.14 -5.99 -6.85
C ASN A 141 0.44 -7.42 -6.90
N ILE A 142 1.47 -7.74 -6.12
CA ILE A 142 2.03 -9.11 -6.08
C ILE A 142 1.33 -9.91 -4.99
N ASN A 143 1.39 -9.47 -3.73
CA ASN A 143 0.86 -10.27 -2.64
C ASN A 143 -0.66 -10.38 -2.70
N TYR A 144 -1.37 -9.26 -2.85
CA TYR A 144 -2.83 -9.28 -2.95
C TYR A 144 -3.32 -9.58 -4.36
N GLY A 145 -2.79 -8.87 -5.36
CA GLY A 145 -3.26 -8.99 -6.74
C GLY A 145 -2.95 -10.33 -7.40
N TYR A 146 -1.72 -10.83 -7.29
CA TYR A 146 -1.29 -12.04 -8.00
C TYR A 146 -1.33 -13.31 -7.13
N LEU A 147 -0.80 -13.23 -5.91
CA LEU A 147 -0.67 -14.38 -5.02
C LEU A 147 -1.91 -14.63 -4.15
N HIS A 148 -2.82 -13.66 -4.04
CA HIS A 148 -4.03 -13.71 -3.22
C HIS A 148 -3.76 -14.27 -1.81
N VAL A 149 -2.72 -13.75 -1.16
CA VAL A 149 -2.24 -14.26 0.15
C VAL A 149 -3.30 -14.22 1.25
N ASN A 150 -4.32 -13.37 1.09
CA ASN A 150 -5.51 -13.30 1.92
C ASN A 150 -6.66 -12.61 1.15
N ASN A 151 -7.81 -12.45 1.81
CA ASN A 151 -9.02 -11.86 1.23
C ASN A 151 -9.19 -10.35 1.51
N VAL A 152 -8.25 -9.71 2.21
CA VAL A 152 -8.40 -8.30 2.66
C VAL A 152 -8.67 -7.39 1.46
N HIS A 153 -7.86 -7.55 0.41
CA HIS A 153 -7.97 -6.79 -0.82
C HIS A 153 -9.19 -7.19 -1.67
N THR A 154 -9.52 -8.48 -1.73
CA THR A 154 -10.73 -8.94 -2.44
C THR A 154 -11.99 -8.33 -1.84
N LEU A 155 -12.10 -8.31 -0.51
CA LEU A 155 -13.20 -7.65 0.20
C LEU A 155 -13.22 -6.13 -0.07
N HIS A 156 -12.06 -5.51 -0.25
CA HIS A 156 -11.99 -4.10 -0.66
C HIS A 156 -12.55 -3.88 -2.07
N HIS A 157 -12.25 -4.74 -3.04
CA HIS A 157 -12.85 -4.68 -4.38
C HIS A 157 -14.37 -4.88 -4.36
N GLU A 158 -14.88 -5.72 -3.44
CA GLU A 158 -16.33 -5.92 -3.26
C GLU A 158 -17.00 -4.74 -2.53
N HIS A 159 -16.28 -4.12 -1.59
CA HIS A 159 -16.77 -3.05 -0.73
C HIS A 159 -15.73 -1.93 -0.61
N VAL A 160 -15.68 -1.07 -1.63
CA VAL A 160 -14.65 -0.04 -1.88
C VAL A 160 -14.41 0.96 -0.74
N MET A 161 -15.33 1.10 0.21
CA MET A 161 -15.20 1.97 1.37
C MET A 161 -14.68 1.26 2.63
N THR A 162 -14.18 0.03 2.48
CA THR A 162 -13.61 -0.76 3.57
C THR A 162 -12.27 -1.36 3.17
N ASN A 163 -11.42 -1.73 4.14
CA ASN A 163 -10.08 -2.29 3.90
C ASN A 163 -9.28 -1.43 2.90
N ILE A 164 -9.31 -0.12 3.12
CA ILE A 164 -8.78 0.89 2.20
C ILE A 164 -7.25 0.93 2.28
N GLY A 165 -6.69 0.74 3.46
CA GLY A 165 -5.27 0.94 3.69
C GLY A 165 -4.53 -0.31 4.09
N PRO A 166 -3.31 -0.12 4.58
CA PRO A 166 -2.71 -1.07 5.49
C PRO A 166 -3.66 -1.31 6.68
N ASP A 167 -3.80 -2.56 7.14
CA ASP A 167 -4.74 -2.99 8.19
C ASP A 167 -4.78 -2.07 9.43
N LEU A 168 -3.61 -1.60 9.88
CA LEU A 168 -3.52 -0.69 11.02
C LEU A 168 -4.25 0.65 10.78
N CYS A 169 -4.16 1.22 9.57
CA CYS A 169 -4.90 2.43 9.20
C CYS A 169 -6.41 2.17 9.23
N ASP A 170 -6.86 1.05 8.67
CA ASP A 170 -8.28 0.71 8.65
C ASP A 170 -8.86 0.53 10.07
N ILE A 171 -8.07 0.01 10.99
CA ILE A 171 -8.46 -0.09 12.41
C ILE A 171 -8.48 1.28 13.08
N ILE A 172 -7.48 2.13 12.83
CA ILE A 172 -7.38 3.49 13.41
C ILE A 172 -8.54 4.38 12.92
N PHE A 173 -8.87 4.31 11.63
CA PHE A 173 -9.86 5.17 11.00
C PHE A 173 -11.25 4.54 10.90
N GLY A 174 -11.42 3.30 11.38
CA GLY A 174 -12.72 2.63 11.42
C GLY A 174 -13.25 2.22 10.04
N THR A 175 -12.36 1.94 9.09
CA THR A 175 -12.69 1.49 7.73
C THR A 175 -12.40 0.00 7.52
N LYS A 176 -12.15 -0.78 8.57
CA LYS A 176 -11.98 -2.23 8.42
C LYS A 176 -13.29 -2.92 8.05
N HIS A 177 -13.23 -3.88 7.12
CA HIS A 177 -14.42 -4.61 6.68
C HIS A 177 -15.06 -5.43 7.83
N PRO A 178 -16.39 -5.40 8.03
CA PRO A 178 -17.05 -6.07 9.15
C PRO A 178 -16.93 -7.59 9.20
N ASP A 179 -16.74 -8.24 8.05
CA ASP A 179 -16.51 -9.69 7.98
C ASP A 179 -15.02 -10.08 8.04
N ASP A 180 -14.13 -9.10 8.24
CA ASP A 180 -12.69 -9.33 8.26
C ASP A 180 -12.12 -9.24 9.68
N THR A 181 -11.01 -9.94 9.91
CA THR A 181 -10.27 -9.91 11.17
C THR A 181 -8.95 -9.18 10.99
N ILE A 182 -8.27 -8.83 12.08
CA ILE A 182 -6.93 -8.24 12.01
C ILE A 182 -6.05 -9.04 11.04
N GLU A 183 -5.50 -8.40 10.02
CA GLU A 183 -4.66 -9.06 9.04
C GLU A 183 -3.39 -9.64 9.69
N ASN A 184 -2.93 -10.81 9.22
CA ASN A 184 -1.58 -11.29 9.51
C ASN A 184 -0.62 -10.81 8.42
N THR A 185 0.19 -9.81 8.73
CA THR A 185 1.07 -9.16 7.75
C THR A 185 2.43 -9.84 7.59
N ASN A 186 2.63 -11.06 8.11
CA ASN A 186 3.92 -11.76 7.99
C ASN A 186 4.37 -11.98 6.54
N HIS A 187 3.42 -12.06 5.59
CA HIS A 187 3.75 -12.14 4.16
C HIS A 187 4.40 -10.86 3.62
N TYR A 188 4.43 -9.76 4.37
CA TYR A 188 5.16 -8.54 4.02
C TYR A 188 6.67 -8.70 4.21
N ILE A 189 7.10 -9.57 5.13
CA ILE A 189 8.50 -9.69 5.54
C ILE A 189 9.44 -10.01 4.37
N PRO A 190 9.14 -10.97 3.46
CA PRO A 190 9.96 -11.22 2.28
C PRO A 190 10.13 -9.98 1.40
N ASN A 191 9.06 -9.22 1.15
CA ASN A 191 9.10 -7.98 0.37
C ASN A 191 10.03 -6.96 1.03
N VAL A 192 9.88 -6.74 2.34
CA VAL A 192 10.73 -5.81 3.10
C VAL A 192 12.20 -6.19 2.97
N ILE A 193 12.55 -7.47 3.13
CA ILE A 193 13.94 -7.95 3.03
C ILE A 193 14.50 -7.73 1.63
N ILE A 194 13.78 -8.18 0.58
CA ILE A 194 14.24 -8.08 -0.81
C ILE A 194 14.42 -6.62 -1.23
N ILE A 195 13.45 -5.77 -0.92
CA ILE A 195 13.50 -4.34 -1.24
C ILE A 195 14.65 -3.67 -0.49
N THR A 196 14.86 -4.01 0.78
CA THR A 196 15.99 -3.47 1.57
C THR A 196 17.33 -3.82 0.94
N ILE A 197 17.54 -5.09 0.55
CA ILE A 197 18.76 -5.52 -0.13
C ILE A 197 18.95 -4.75 -1.45
N GLY A 198 17.89 -4.64 -2.25
CA GLY A 198 17.92 -3.89 -3.52
C GLY A 198 18.28 -2.41 -3.32
N ILE A 199 17.72 -1.76 -2.30
CA ILE A 199 18.03 -0.36 -1.97
C ILE A 199 19.45 -0.21 -1.47
N LEU A 200 19.95 -1.10 -0.60
CA LEU A 200 21.34 -1.03 -0.13
C LEU A 200 22.33 -1.22 -1.27
N TRP A 201 22.06 -2.17 -2.18
CA TRP A 201 22.85 -2.37 -3.38
C TRP A 201 22.83 -1.11 -4.26
N LEU A 202 21.66 -0.53 -4.50
CA LEU A 202 21.51 0.69 -5.28
C LEU A 202 22.24 1.88 -4.64
N LYS A 203 22.13 2.05 -3.32
CA LYS A 203 22.88 3.06 -2.56
C LYS A 203 24.37 2.90 -2.73
N HIS A 204 24.86 1.67 -2.69
CA HIS A 204 26.27 1.37 -2.92
C HIS A 204 26.71 1.75 -4.33
N MET A 205 25.93 1.41 -5.36
CA MET A 205 26.21 1.81 -6.75
C MET A 205 26.22 3.34 -6.91
N CYS A 206 25.34 4.06 -6.21
CA CYS A 206 25.30 5.53 -6.22
C CYS A 206 26.50 6.21 -5.52
N LEU A 207 27.43 5.47 -4.89
CA LEU A 207 28.72 6.03 -4.45
C LEU A 207 29.65 6.31 -5.65
N TYR A 208 29.39 5.68 -6.80
CA TYR A 208 30.12 5.93 -8.03
C TYR A 208 29.43 7.05 -8.83
N GLU A 209 30.06 8.23 -8.91
CA GLU A 209 29.45 9.45 -9.48
C GLU A 209 28.84 9.30 -10.89
N PRO A 210 29.48 8.60 -11.85
CA PRO A 210 28.85 8.38 -13.15
C PRO A 210 27.56 7.57 -13.03
N PHE A 211 27.53 6.54 -12.20
CA PHE A 211 26.32 5.75 -11.96
C PHE A 211 25.26 6.59 -11.25
N ASN A 212 25.64 7.37 -10.25
CA ASN A 212 24.75 8.27 -9.53
C ASN A 212 24.02 9.23 -10.49
N THR A 213 24.77 9.90 -11.36
CA THR A 213 24.22 10.85 -12.34
C THR A 213 23.28 10.15 -13.33
N LEU A 214 23.68 8.99 -13.86
CA LEU A 214 22.85 8.22 -14.80
C LEU A 214 21.59 7.70 -14.11
N PHE A 215 21.72 7.13 -12.92
CA PHE A 215 20.60 6.60 -12.15
C PHE A 215 19.56 7.67 -11.84
N PHE A 216 19.99 8.84 -11.34
CA PHE A 216 19.05 9.94 -11.10
C PHE A 216 18.40 10.42 -12.39
N LYS A 217 19.16 10.62 -13.47
CA LYS A 217 18.63 11.08 -14.75
C LYS A 217 17.60 10.12 -15.35
N TYR A 218 17.97 8.85 -15.50
CA TYR A 218 17.10 7.83 -16.10
C TYR A 218 15.97 7.39 -15.17
N GLY A 219 16.20 7.39 -13.86
CA GLY A 219 15.15 7.17 -12.86
C GLY A 219 14.08 8.26 -12.94
N CYS A 220 14.47 9.53 -13.02
CA CYS A 220 13.52 10.63 -13.24
C CYS A 220 12.76 10.50 -14.57
N TYR A 221 13.45 10.12 -15.66
CA TYR A 221 12.77 9.88 -16.95
C TYR A 221 11.79 8.72 -16.88
N PHE A 222 12.15 7.62 -16.23
CA PHE A 222 11.27 6.47 -16.04
C PHE A 222 10.00 6.87 -15.26
N LEU A 223 10.15 7.55 -14.12
CA LEU A 223 9.03 8.01 -13.31
C LEU A 223 8.13 9.00 -14.08
N LEU A 224 8.73 9.92 -14.84
CA LEU A 224 8.01 10.84 -15.71
C LEU A 224 7.25 10.09 -16.82
N SER A 225 7.86 9.08 -17.44
CA SER A 225 7.19 8.24 -18.44
C SER A 225 6.01 7.48 -17.84
N CYS A 226 6.13 6.92 -16.64
CA CYS A 226 5.01 6.30 -15.93
C CYS A 226 3.89 7.32 -15.67
N PHE A 227 4.22 8.51 -15.18
CA PHE A 227 3.25 9.58 -14.94
C PHE A 227 2.52 10.00 -16.23
N LEU A 228 3.26 10.22 -17.33
CA LEU A 228 2.66 10.59 -18.62
C LEU A 228 1.78 9.47 -19.17
N CYS A 229 2.21 8.22 -19.07
CA CYS A 229 1.40 7.06 -19.44
C CYS A 229 0.08 7.03 -18.66
N CYS A 230 0.14 7.20 -17.34
CA CYS A 230 -1.04 7.30 -16.50
C CYS A 230 -1.95 8.46 -16.92
N LEU A 231 -1.40 9.64 -17.18
CA LEU A 231 -2.17 10.81 -17.59
C LEU A 231 -2.90 10.57 -18.93
N PHE A 232 -2.22 10.01 -19.94
CA PHE A 232 -2.86 9.71 -21.22
C PHE A 232 -3.94 8.63 -21.09
N SER A 233 -3.68 7.55 -20.36
CA SER A 233 -4.67 6.52 -20.09
C SER A 233 -5.88 7.07 -19.32
N SER A 234 -5.62 8.00 -18.40
CA SER A 234 -6.66 8.66 -17.62
C SER A 234 -7.57 9.53 -18.48
N ILE A 235 -6.99 10.37 -19.34
CA ILE A 235 -7.75 11.20 -20.30
C ILE A 235 -8.61 10.29 -21.17
N PHE A 236 -8.03 9.23 -21.74
CA PHE A 236 -8.75 8.31 -22.60
C PHE A 236 -9.93 7.64 -21.89
N LEU A 237 -9.75 7.16 -20.66
CA LEU A 237 -10.79 6.49 -19.90
C LEU A 237 -11.85 7.45 -19.37
N PHE A 238 -11.50 8.69 -19.03
CA PHE A 238 -12.44 9.66 -18.47
C PHE A 238 -13.45 10.19 -19.51
N TYR A 239 -13.08 10.22 -20.79
CA TYR A 239 -13.95 10.71 -21.88
C TYR A 239 -14.68 9.61 -22.65
N ARG A 240 -14.59 8.36 -22.21
CA ARG A 240 -15.27 7.21 -22.83
C ARG A 240 -16.43 6.75 -21.95
#